data_AF-A0A3N5Q2K2-F1
#
_entry.id   AF-A0A3N5Q2K2-F1
#
_cell.length_a   1.000
_cell.length_b   1.000
_cell.length_c   1.000
_cell.angle_alpha   90.00
_cell.angle_beta   90.00
_cell.angle_gamma   90.00
#
_symmetry.space_group_name_H-M   'P 1'
#
loop_
_entity.id
_entity.type
_entity.pdbx_description
1 polymer ?
#
loop_
_entity_poly.entity_id
_entity_poly.type
_entity_poly.pdbx_seq_one_letter_code
_entity_poly.pdbx_strand_id
1 'polypeptide(L)' 'MTKSELCVHIEEALRTEEAANIVYMEHLTAIVTRSGLSPEKIKTARQICEYLIDWNNQHSMRLKQLLLKLNGESANDF' A
#
# COMPACT_ATOMS: atom_id res chain seq x y z
N MET A 1 23.36 4.12 -11.99
CA MET A 1 22.65 3.72 -10.77
C MET A 1 23.42 2.60 -10.09
N THR A 2 23.87 2.83 -8.87
CA THR A 2 24.53 1.87 -7.99
C THR A 2 23.49 1.05 -7.23
N LYS A 3 23.91 -0.04 -6.58
CA LYS A 3 23.06 -0.82 -5.66
C LYS A 3 22.44 0.07 -4.58
N SER A 4 23.23 0.98 -4.00
CA SER A 4 22.78 1.90 -2.95
C SER A 4 21.66 2.81 -3.45
N GLU A 5 21.84 3.41 -4.63
CA GLU A 5 20.83 4.27 -5.26
C GLU A 5 19.53 3.50 -5.57
N LEU A 6 19.64 2.24 -6.04
CA LEU A 6 18.46 1.40 -6.26
C LEU A 6 17.71 1.10 -4.95
N CYS A 7 18.42 0.76 -3.87
CA CYS A 7 17.78 0.51 -2.57
C CYS A 7 17.02 1.74 -2.08
N VAL A 8 17.60 2.94 -2.19
CA VAL A 8 16.94 4.19 -1.82
C VAL A 8 15.63 4.39 -2.59
N HIS A 9 15.63 4.16 -3.90
CA HIS A 9 14.41 4.29 -4.70
C HIS A 9 13.34 3.25 -4.35
N ILE A 10 13.73 2.03 -3.98
CA ILE A 10 12.78 1.01 -3.55
C ILE A 10 12.17 1.37 -2.19
N GLU A 11 12.98 1.92 -1.26
CA GLU A 11 12.49 2.43 0.02
C GLU A 11 11.56 3.64 -0.15
N GLU A 12 11.83 4.52 -1.11
CA GLU A 12 10.93 5.61 -1.49
C GLU A 12 9.59 5.06 -2.01
N ALA A 13 9.64 4.09 -2.92
CA ALA A 13 8.43 3.43 -3.43
C ALA A 13 7.62 2.78 -2.30
N LEU A 14 8.27 2.12 -1.33
CA LEU A 14 7.60 1.57 -0.15
C LEU A 14 6.87 2.64 0.66
N ARG A 15 7.53 3.77 0.94
CA ARG A 15 6.90 4.89 1.64
C ARG A 15 5.69 5.44 0.88
N THR A 16 5.76 5.47 -0.45
CA THR A 16 4.64 5.90 -1.29
C THR A 16 3.43 4.96 -1.19
N GLU A 17 3.65 3.64 -1.25
CA GLU A 17 2.58 2.65 -1.09
C GLU A 17 1.93 2.72 0.30
N GLU A 18 2.76 2.86 1.36
CA GLU A 18 2.29 3.03 2.74
C GLU A 18 1.49 4.33 2.94
N ALA A 19 1.94 5.44 2.34
CA ALA A 19 1.22 6.71 2.38
C ALA A 19 -0.14 6.62 1.66
N ALA A 20 -0.20 5.95 0.51
CA ALA A 20 -1.45 5.72 -0.22
C ALA A 20 -2.45 4.91 0.62
N ASN A 21 -2.00 3.91 1.37
CA ASN A 21 -2.85 3.16 2.30
C ASN A 21 -3.44 4.05 3.39
N ILE A 22 -2.64 4.95 3.97
CA ILE A 22 -3.12 5.91 4.98
C ILE A 22 -4.24 6.78 4.40
N VAL A 23 -4.04 7.33 3.20
CA VAL A 23 -5.04 8.15 2.51
C VAL A 23 -6.34 7.38 2.27
N TYR A 24 -6.26 6.13 1.81
CA TYR A 24 -7.44 5.30 1.61
C TYR A 24 -8.17 4.96 2.92
N MET A 25 -7.44 4.73 4.03
CA MET A 25 -8.05 4.54 5.35
C MET A 25 -8.74 5.80 5.88
N GLU A 26 -8.17 6.99 5.64
CA GLU A 26 -8.81 8.27 5.96
C GLU A 26 -10.08 8.46 5.14
N HIS A 27 -10.04 8.15 3.85
CA HIS A 27 -11.22 8.20 2.97
C HIS A 27 -12.31 7.23 3.43
N LEU A 28 -11.96 5.99 3.80
CA LEU A 28 -12.90 5.03 4.38
C LEU A 28 -13.58 5.60 5.62
N THR A 29 -12.81 6.19 6.51
CA THR A 29 -13.32 6.81 7.74
C THR A 29 -14.27 7.96 7.42
N ALA A 30 -13.92 8.83 6.47
CA ALA A 30 -14.77 9.94 6.05
C ALA A 30 -16.07 9.47 5.36
N ILE A 31 -15.99 8.45 4.50
CA ILE A 31 -17.14 7.87 3.80
C ILE A 31 -18.17 7.32 4.79
N VAL A 32 -17.70 6.64 5.84
CA VAL A 32 -18.57 6.03 6.85
C VAL A 32 -19.20 7.07 7.78
N THR A 33 -18.49 8.16 8.07
CA THR A 33 -18.89 9.11 9.12
C THR A 33 -19.64 10.34 8.60
N ARG A 34 -19.41 10.78 7.35
CA ARG A 34 -19.82 12.12 6.90
C ARG A 34 -20.34 12.22 5.46
N SER A 35 -20.58 11.08 4.79
CA SER A 35 -20.79 11.12 3.34
C SER A 35 -22.19 11.53 2.89
N GLY A 36 -23.22 11.40 3.73
CA GLY A 36 -24.62 11.60 3.32
C GLY A 36 -25.08 10.65 2.20
N LEU A 37 -24.31 9.59 1.93
CA LEU A 37 -24.56 8.64 0.86
C LEU A 37 -25.52 7.53 1.31
N SER A 38 -26.19 6.91 0.34
CA SER A 38 -26.97 5.71 0.60
C SER A 38 -26.07 4.55 1.05
N PRO A 39 -26.59 3.59 1.84
CA PRO A 39 -25.81 2.44 2.33
C PRO A 39 -25.12 1.64 1.21
N GLU A 40 -25.78 1.50 0.06
CA GLU A 40 -25.22 0.80 -1.11
C GLU A 40 -23.97 1.52 -1.65
N LYS A 41 -24.02 2.85 -1.77
CA LYS A 41 -22.88 3.65 -2.23
C LYS A 41 -21.72 3.60 -1.22
N ILE A 42 -22.03 3.64 0.08
CA ILE A 42 -21.02 3.46 1.15
C ILE A 42 -20.35 2.09 1.02
N LYS A 43 -21.14 1.03 0.81
CA LYS A 43 -20.62 -0.33 0.62
C LYS A 43 -19.71 -0.42 -0.60
N THR A 44 -20.11 0.12 -1.75
CA THR A 44 -19.30 0.09 -2.97
C THR A 44 -17.99 0.87 -2.79
N ALA A 45 -18.06 2.08 -2.24
CA ALA A 45 -16.86 2.89 -2.00
C ALA A 45 -15.90 2.21 -1.01
N ARG A 46 -16.44 1.57 0.03
CA ARG A 46 -15.65 0.76 0.96
C ARG A 46 -14.91 -0.37 0.24
N GLN A 47 -15.62 -1.16 -0.55
CA GLN A 47 -15.02 -2.29 -1.28
C GLN A 47 -13.90 -1.84 -2.23
N ILE A 48 -14.05 -0.70 -2.88
CA ILE A 48 -13.02 -0.14 -3.76
C ILE A 48 -11.79 0.28 -2.95
N CYS A 49 -11.95 1.02 -1.86
CA CYS A 49 -10.81 1.42 -1.03
C CYS A 49 -10.10 0.21 -0.39
N GLU A 50 -10.85 -0.79 0.08
CA GLU A 50 -10.28 -2.03 0.62
C GLU A 50 -9.49 -2.80 -0.45
N TYR A 51 -10.02 -2.88 -1.68
CA TYR A 51 -9.31 -3.47 -2.82
C TYR A 51 -8.00 -2.73 -3.13
N LEU A 52 -8.01 -1.39 -3.15
CA LEU A 52 -6.81 -0.59 -3.41
C LEU A 52 -5.75 -0.76 -2.32
N ILE A 53 -6.17 -0.82 -1.05
CA ILE A 53 -5.26 -1.08 0.08
C ILE A 53 -4.60 -2.46 -0.06
N ASP A 54 -5.38 -3.48 -0.44
CA ASP A 54 -4.82 -4.83 -0.66
C ASP A 54 -3.77 -4.84 -1.77
N TRP A 55 -4.04 -4.15 -2.89
CA TRP A 55 -3.08 -4.05 -3.99
C TRP A 55 -1.77 -3.36 -3.58
N ASN A 56 -1.86 -2.24 -2.87
CA ASN A 56 -0.68 -1.54 -2.36
C ASN A 56 0.11 -2.39 -1.35
N ASN A 57 -0.57 -3.22 -0.54
CA ASN A 57 0.10 -4.18 0.34
C ASN A 57 0.85 -5.24 -0.47
N GLN A 58 0.28 -5.75 -1.57
CA GLN A 58 0.97 -6.67 -2.47
C GLN A 58 2.18 -6.01 -3.16
N HIS A 59 2.07 -4.74 -3.56
CA HIS A 59 3.20 -3.97 -4.08
C HIS A 59 4.31 -3.86 -3.04
N SER A 60 3.95 -3.45 -1.81
CA SER A 60 4.87 -3.32 -0.69
C SER A 60 5.58 -4.63 -0.36
N MET A 61 4.86 -5.76 -0.39
CA MET A 61 5.45 -7.08 -0.21
C MET A 61 6.50 -7.39 -1.30
N ARG A 62 6.20 -7.12 -2.57
CA ARG A 62 7.14 -7.35 -3.68
C ARG A 62 8.38 -6.45 -3.58
N LEU A 63 8.20 -5.20 -3.18
CA LEU A 63 9.31 -4.26 -2.96
C LEU A 63 10.19 -4.70 -1.78
N LYS A 64 9.60 -5.15 -0.67
CA LYS A 64 10.32 -5.73 0.48
C LYS A 64 11.11 -6.97 0.07
N GLN A 65 10.50 -7.90 -0.68
CA GLN A 65 11.19 -9.08 -1.20
C GLN A 65 12.37 -8.72 -2.11
N LEU A 66 12.24 -7.66 -2.92
CA LEU A 66 13.33 -7.18 -3.77
C LEU A 66 14.48 -6.61 -2.92
N LEU A 67 14.18 -5.81 -1.88
CA LEU A 67 15.21 -5.30 -0.95
C LEU A 67 15.97 -6.42 -0.26
N LEU A 68 15.27 -7.44 0.25
CA LEU A 68 15.91 -8.60 0.88
C LEU A 68 16.88 -9.28 -0.08
N LYS A 69 16.44 -9.57 -1.31
CA LYS A 69 17.27 -10.18 -2.36
C LYS A 69 18.48 -9.32 -2.70
N LEU A 70 18.33 -7.99 -2.79
CA LEU A 70 19.44 -7.09 -3.06
C LEU A 70 20.44 -7.07 -1.90
N ASN A 71 19.99 -7.17 -0.65
CA ASN A 71 20.84 -7.18 0.53
C ASN A 71 21.52 -8.52 0.79
N GLY A 72 21.21 -9.56 0.01
CA GLY A 72 21.72 -10.91 0.24
C GLY A 72 21.05 -11.61 1.40
N GLU A 73 19.91 -11.08 1.86
CA GLU A 73 19.04 -11.70 2.85
C GLU A 73 18.11 -12.67 2.12
N SER A 74 18.04 -13.91 2.60
CA SER A 74 17.14 -14.93 2.04
C SER A 74 15.71 -14.41 2.10
N ALA A 75 15.05 -14.21 0.96
CA ALA A 75 13.63 -13.87 0.88
C ALA A 75 12.69 -15.05 1.28
N ASN A 76 13.26 -16.08 1.92
CA ASN A 76 12.52 -17.19 2.50
C ASN A 76 12.18 -16.81 3.93
N ASP A 77 10.95 -16.35 4.14
CA ASP A 77 10.12 -16.52 5.35
C ASP A 77 9.15 -15.32 5.49
N PHE A 78 8.10 -15.29 4.66
CA PHE A 78 6.80 -14.66 4.96
C PHE A 78 5.71 -15.35 4.13
#